data_AF-A0A2V9CW58-F1
#
_entry.id   AF-A0A2V9CW58-F1
#
_cell.length_a   1.000
_cell.length_b   1.000
_cell.length_c   1.000
_cell.angle_alpha   90.00
_cell.angle_beta   90.00
_cell.angle_gamma   90.00
#
_symmetry.space_group_name_H-M   'P 1'
#
loop_
_entity.id
_entity.type
_entity.pdbx_description
1 polymer ?
#
loop_
_entity_poly.entity_id
_entity_poly.type
_entity_poly.pdbx_seq_one_letter_code
_entity_poly.pdbx_strand_id
1 'polypeptide(L)'
;MYGTTHGVEASVNWEITRRWTLNSGYSFLNTNLHADPASLDTMSVTGTQGSTPDNQAELRSHVELSRGLSWDANAYFVERLAAQLIPSYTRLDMQVTWRLAERIELNLVGQNLLKDDHAEFRDILQSVNSSLVKRSTYARLTWQF
;
A
#
# COMPACT_ATOMS: atom_id res chain seq x y z
N MET A 1 18.22 -18.02 17.71
CA MET A 1 16.90 -18.00 17.06
C MET A 1 17.04 -18.64 15.69
N TYR A 2 16.07 -19.46 15.28
CA TYR A 2 15.97 -19.97 13.92
C TYR A 2 14.56 -19.72 13.40
N GLY A 3 14.40 -19.68 12.08
CA GLY A 3 13.12 -19.34 11.47
C GLY A 3 12.95 -19.96 10.10
N THR A 4 11.70 -20.21 9.74
CA THR A 4 11.30 -20.65 8.41
C THR A 4 10.21 -19.74 7.91
N THR A 5 10.31 -19.35 6.64
CA THR A 5 9.31 -18.50 5.98
C THR A 5 8.80 -19.21 4.74
N HIS A 6 7.48 -19.19 4.57
CA HIS A 6 6.80 -19.75 3.40
C HIS A 6 5.87 -18.68 2.85
N GLY A 7 5.80 -18.56 1.53
CA GLY A 7 4.97 -17.54 0.91
C GLY A 7 4.56 -17.90 -0.50
N VAL A 8 3.53 -17.21 -0.97
CA VAL A 8 3.00 -17.30 -2.32
C VAL A 8 2.71 -15.88 -2.79
N GLU A 9 3.08 -15.58 -4.03
CA GLU A 9 2.79 -14.31 -4.67
C GLU A 9 2.10 -14.58 -6.01
N ALA A 10 1.11 -13.76 -6.31
CA ALA A 10 0.40 -13.80 -7.58
C ALA A 10 0.19 -12.36 -8.08
N SER A 11 0.38 -12.15 -9.38
CA SER A 11 0.10 -10.89 -10.03
C SER A 11 -0.59 -11.10 -11.38
N VAL A 12 -1.47 -10.17 -11.71
CA VAL A 12 -2.29 -10.20 -12.92
C VAL A 12 -2.26 -8.81 -13.54
N ASN A 13 -1.85 -8.73 -14.80
CA ASN A 13 -1.96 -7.52 -15.60
C ASN A 13 -2.96 -7.80 -16.72
N TRP A 14 -4.03 -7.00 -16.77
CA TRP A 14 -5.14 -7.22 -17.68
C TRP A 14 -5.53 -5.94 -18.40
N GLU A 15 -5.42 -5.98 -19.73
CA GLU A 15 -6.04 -5.02 -20.62
C GLU A 15 -7.51 -5.43 -20.84
N ILE A 16 -8.43 -4.90 -20.02
CA ILE A 16 -9.86 -5.20 -20.14
C ILE A 16 -10.40 -4.64 -21.45
N THR A 17 -9.95 -3.44 -21.81
CA THR A 17 -10.17 -2.84 -23.14
C THR A 17 -8.92 -2.07 -23.55
N ARG A 18 -8.90 -1.57 -24.79
CA ARG A 18 -7.83 -0.65 -25.26
C ARG A 18 -7.69 0.63 -24.44
N ARG A 19 -8.66 0.95 -23.57
CA ARG A 19 -8.69 2.16 -22.73
C ARG A 19 -8.80 1.84 -21.24
N TRP A 20 -8.72 0.57 -20.85
CA TRP A 20 -8.83 0.19 -19.45
C TRP A 20 -7.85 -0.92 -19.14
N THR A 21 -6.89 -0.60 -18.27
CA THR A 21 -5.93 -1.54 -17.74
C THR A 21 -6.17 -1.74 -16.24
N LEU A 22 -6.07 -2.99 -15.82
CA LEU A 22 -6.21 -3.41 -14.43
C LEU A 22 -4.98 -4.24 -14.06
N ASN A 23 -4.33 -3.87 -12.97
CA ASN A 23 -3.16 -4.56 -12.45
C ASN A 23 -3.52 -4.96 -11.03
N SER A 24 -3.40 -6.24 -10.69
CA SER A 24 -3.66 -6.73 -9.34
C SER A 24 -2.49 -7.58 -8.87
N GLY A 25 -2.19 -7.49 -7.60
CA GLY A 25 -1.17 -8.28 -6.93
C GLY A 25 -1.66 -8.76 -5.58
N TYR A 26 -1.22 -9.93 -5.17
CA TYR A 26 -1.46 -10.46 -3.85
C TYR A 26 -0.24 -11.24 -3.38
N SER A 27 0.17 -11.02 -2.14
CA SER A 27 1.23 -11.76 -1.48
C SER A 27 0.75 -12.30 -0.15
N PHE A 28 1.11 -13.56 0.10
CA PHE A 28 0.97 -14.23 1.37
C PHE A 28 2.35 -14.62 1.88
N LEU A 29 2.65 -14.30 3.14
CA LEU A 29 3.93 -14.60 3.77
C LEU A 29 3.73 -15.05 5.21
N ASN A 30 3.98 -16.32 5.50
CA ASN A 30 3.95 -16.85 6.85
C ASN A 30 5.37 -17.03 7.39
N THR A 31 5.67 -16.34 8.48
CA THR A 31 6.98 -16.42 9.15
C THR A 31 6.84 -17.10 10.51
N ASN A 32 7.51 -18.24 10.68
CA ASN A 32 7.57 -18.95 11.96
C ASN A 32 8.98 -18.83 12.55
N LEU A 33 9.08 -18.14 13.68
CA LEU A 33 10.32 -17.95 14.41
C LEU A 33 10.31 -18.79 15.68
N HIS A 34 11.45 -19.39 16.00
CA HIS A 34 11.63 -20.22 17.17
C HIS A 34 12.82 -19.72 17.99
N ALA A 35 12.60 -19.60 19.30
CA ALA A 35 13.68 -19.32 20.23
C ALA A 35 14.63 -20.52 20.27
N ASP A 36 15.94 -20.25 20.38
CA ASP A 36 16.88 -21.31 20.66
C ASP A 36 16.68 -21.75 22.12
N PRO A 37 16.53 -23.06 22.43
CA PRO A 37 16.31 -23.54 23.79
C PRO A 37 17.41 -23.13 24.79
N ALA A 38 18.63 -22.86 24.32
CA ALA A 38 19.74 -22.37 25.15
C ALA A 38 19.72 -20.83 25.32
N SER A 39 18.80 -20.13 24.66
CA SER A 39 18.69 -18.68 24.71
C SER A 39 17.90 -18.22 25.93
N LEU A 40 18.43 -17.23 26.64
CA LEU A 40 17.74 -16.51 27.70
C LEU A 40 16.87 -15.35 27.16
N ASP A 41 16.86 -15.15 25.84
CA ASP A 41 16.11 -14.09 25.17
C ASP A 41 14.67 -14.55 24.86
N THR A 42 13.73 -14.01 25.64
CA THR A 42 12.29 -14.28 25.51
C THR A 42 11.55 -13.23 24.67
N MET A 43 12.23 -12.15 24.26
CA MET A 43 11.59 -10.97 23.65
C MET A 43 11.79 -10.87 22.14
N SER A 44 12.91 -11.35 21.60
CA SER A 44 13.21 -11.18 20.17
C SER A 44 12.26 -11.95 19.24
N VAL A 45 11.84 -13.16 19.62
CA VAL A 45 10.87 -13.95 18.82
C VAL A 45 9.49 -13.29 18.84
N THR A 46 9.02 -12.88 20.01
CA THR A 46 7.69 -12.27 20.19
C THR A 46 7.59 -10.86 19.58
N GLY A 47 8.69 -10.11 19.54
CA GLY A 47 8.75 -8.79 18.88
C GLY A 47 8.92 -8.86 17.36
N THR A 48 9.49 -9.95 16.82
CA THR A 48 9.77 -10.09 15.38
C THR A 48 8.66 -10.86 14.65
N GLN A 49 8.09 -11.90 15.28
CA GLN A 49 7.01 -12.69 14.70
C GLN A 49 5.71 -11.89 14.64
N GLY A 50 5.19 -11.67 13.43
CA GLY A 50 4.02 -10.80 13.20
C GLY A 50 4.37 -9.31 13.06
N SER A 51 5.65 -8.99 12.82
CA SER A 51 6.10 -7.64 12.43
C SER A 51 6.02 -7.39 10.91
N THR A 52 5.79 -8.45 10.14
CA THR A 52 5.50 -8.42 8.70
C THR A 52 4.06 -8.87 8.49
N PRO A 53 3.29 -8.26 7.56
CA PRO A 53 1.90 -8.63 7.36
C PRO A 53 1.84 -9.96 6.60
N ASP A 54 0.99 -10.86 7.08
CA ASP A 54 0.82 -12.18 6.46
C ASP A 54 0.16 -12.06 5.08
N ASN A 55 -0.76 -11.10 4.92
CA ASN A 55 -1.50 -10.87 3.68
C ASN A 55 -1.36 -9.42 3.21
N GLN A 56 -1.01 -9.24 1.94
CA GLN A 56 -1.04 -7.95 1.26
C GLN A 56 -1.70 -8.09 -0.11
N ALA A 57 -2.48 -7.09 -0.50
CA ALA A 57 -3.09 -7.04 -1.82
C ALA A 57 -2.98 -5.64 -2.40
N GLU A 58 -2.83 -5.57 -3.72
CA GLU A 58 -2.85 -4.33 -4.47
C GLU A 58 -3.78 -4.45 -5.69
N LEU A 59 -4.43 -3.34 -6.01
CA LEU A 59 -5.26 -3.20 -7.19
C LEU A 59 -5.06 -1.80 -7.77
N ARG A 60 -4.56 -1.74 -9.00
CA ARG A 60 -4.39 -0.51 -9.77
C ARG A 60 -5.26 -0.56 -11.00
N SER A 61 -6.15 0.42 -11.14
CA SER A 61 -7.00 0.59 -12.30
C SER A 61 -6.65 1.89 -12.99
N HIS A 62 -6.40 1.83 -14.29
CA HIS A 62 -6.19 3.00 -15.13
C HIS A 62 -7.19 2.98 -16.29
N VAL A 63 -7.93 4.07 -16.45
CA VAL A 63 -8.96 4.22 -17.47
C VAL A 63 -8.70 5.50 -18.26
N GLU A 64 -8.54 5.34 -19.57
CA GLU A 64 -8.58 6.46 -20.51
C GLU A 64 -10.04 6.75 -20.90
N LEU A 65 -10.51 7.92 -20.52
CA LEU A 65 -11.83 8.43 -20.85
C LEU A 65 -11.75 9.34 -22.09
N SER A 66 -12.91 9.66 -22.67
CA SER A 66 -12.95 10.57 -23.81
C SER A 66 -12.51 11.99 -23.43
N ARG A 67 -12.12 12.80 -24.43
CA ARG A 67 -11.79 14.23 -24.28
C ARG A 67 -10.54 14.50 -23.43
N GLY A 68 -9.55 13.61 -23.53
CA GLY A 68 -8.25 13.78 -22.86
C GLY A 68 -8.31 13.61 -21.34
N LEU A 69 -9.33 12.91 -20.85
CA LEU A 69 -9.50 12.62 -19.43
C LEU A 69 -8.94 11.23 -19.14
N SER A 70 -8.17 11.07 -18.07
CA SER A 70 -7.79 9.77 -17.53
C SER A 70 -8.15 9.70 -16.05
N TRP A 71 -8.42 8.50 -15.59
CA TRP A 71 -8.69 8.21 -14.19
C TRP A 71 -7.84 7.03 -13.72
N ASP A 72 -7.21 7.23 -12.59
CA ASP A 72 -6.32 6.29 -11.93
C ASP A 72 -6.84 6.03 -10.52
N ALA A 73 -6.93 4.77 -10.13
CA ALA A 73 -7.26 4.36 -8.77
C ALA A 73 -6.36 3.24 -8.30
N ASN A 74 -5.74 3.44 -7.14
CA ASN A 74 -4.85 2.48 -6.51
C ASN A 74 -5.38 2.14 -5.12
N ALA A 75 -5.75 0.88 -4.93
CA ALA A 75 -6.16 0.32 -3.65
C ALA A 75 -5.08 -0.62 -3.13
N TYR A 76 -4.75 -0.48 -1.84
CA TYR A 76 -3.80 -1.33 -1.14
C TYR A 76 -4.46 -1.87 0.11
N PHE A 77 -4.33 -3.16 0.37
CA PHE A 77 -4.75 -3.80 1.60
C PHE A 77 -3.53 -4.40 2.28
N VAL A 78 -3.40 -4.13 3.58
CA VAL A 78 -2.35 -4.70 4.42
C VAL A 78 -3.01 -5.26 5.66
N GLU A 79 -2.77 -6.54 5.94
CA GLU A 79 -3.25 -7.17 7.16
C GLU A 79 -2.59 -6.57 8.42
N ARG A 80 -3.22 -6.80 9.58
CA ARG A 80 -2.70 -6.40 10.88
C ARG A 80 -1.26 -6.88 11.09
N LEU A 81 -0.45 -6.03 11.73
CA LEU A 81 0.87 -6.38 12.24
C LEU A 81 0.75 -6.64 13.74
N ALA A 82 0.62 -7.91 14.12
CA ALA A 82 0.33 -8.31 15.49
C ALA A 82 1.44 -7.87 16.47
N ALA A 83 2.71 -7.98 16.08
CA ALA A 83 3.84 -7.57 16.91
C ALA A 83 3.88 -6.06 17.18
N GLN A 84 3.35 -5.28 16.24
CA GLN A 84 3.36 -3.81 16.29
C GLN A 84 2.01 -3.23 16.76
N LEU A 85 1.02 -4.08 17.07
CA LEU A 85 -0.36 -3.68 17.41
C LEU A 85 -0.98 -2.74 16.36
N ILE A 86 -0.63 -2.91 15.09
CA ILE A 86 -1.21 -2.15 13.99
C ILE A 86 -2.40 -2.95 13.43
N PRO A 87 -3.61 -2.39 13.43
CA PRO A 87 -4.76 -3.05 12.81
C PRO A 87 -4.62 -3.10 11.30
N SER A 88 -5.31 -4.05 10.65
CA SER A 88 -5.37 -4.09 9.19
C SER A 88 -5.93 -2.79 8.62
N TYR A 89 -5.39 -2.34 7.50
CA TYR A 89 -5.83 -1.12 6.85
C TYR A 89 -5.97 -1.28 5.35
N THR A 90 -6.77 -0.39 4.78
CA THR A 90 -6.95 -0.28 3.34
C THR A 90 -6.72 1.17 2.96
N ARG A 91 -5.79 1.38 2.05
CA ARG A 91 -5.49 2.69 1.48
C ARG A 91 -6.08 2.77 0.09
N LEU A 92 -6.64 3.93 -0.24
CA LEU A 92 -7.16 4.23 -1.57
C LEU A 92 -6.63 5.58 -2.00
N ASP A 93 -5.92 5.58 -3.12
CA ASP A 93 -5.45 6.78 -3.78
C ASP A 93 -6.18 6.88 -5.13
N MET A 94 -6.58 8.09 -5.50
CA MET A 94 -7.20 8.36 -6.79
C MET A 94 -6.54 9.55 -7.45
N GLN A 95 -6.47 9.51 -8.77
CA GLN A 95 -6.01 10.62 -9.59
C GLN A 95 -6.92 10.78 -10.81
N VAL A 96 -7.21 12.02 -11.14
CA VAL A 96 -7.90 12.39 -12.38
C VAL A 96 -7.01 13.38 -13.13
N THR A 97 -6.68 13.04 -14.37
CA THR A 97 -5.89 13.92 -15.25
C THR A 97 -6.76 14.36 -16.41
N TRP A 98 -6.78 15.66 -16.69
CA TRP A 98 -7.54 16.23 -17.79
C TRP A 98 -6.66 17.13 -18.66
N ARG A 99 -6.46 16.71 -19.90
CA ARG A 99 -5.82 17.51 -20.95
C ARG A 99 -6.85 18.45 -21.58
N LEU A 100 -6.88 19.68 -21.06
CA LEU A 100 -7.78 20.75 -21.51
C LEU A 100 -7.41 21.28 -22.90
N ALA A 101 -6.12 21.28 -23.21
CA ALA A 101 -5.55 21.64 -24.52
C ALA A 101 -4.23 20.89 -24.70
N GLU A 102 -3.65 20.93 -25.91
CA GLU A 102 -2.33 20.31 -26.19
C GLU A 102 -1.22 20.74 -25.21
N ARG A 103 -1.38 21.90 -24.58
CA ARG A 103 -0.40 22.53 -23.69
C ARG A 103 -0.85 22.65 -22.24
N ILE A 104 -2.11 22.30 -21.92
CA ILE A 104 -2.69 22.53 -20.59
C ILE A 104 -3.21 21.21 -20.03
N GLU A 105 -2.64 20.81 -18.89
CA GLU A 105 -3.04 19.62 -18.14
C GLU A 105 -3.43 19.99 -16.70
N LEU A 106 -4.60 19.54 -16.27
CA LEU A 106 -5.06 19.63 -14.90
C LEU A 106 -5.02 18.24 -14.28
N ASN A 107 -4.40 18.11 -13.11
CA ASN A 107 -4.30 16.86 -12.39
C ASN A 107 -4.83 17.05 -10.96
N LEU A 108 -5.82 16.25 -10.59
CA LEU A 108 -6.41 16.22 -9.26
C LEU A 108 -6.04 14.90 -8.59
N VAL A 109 -5.36 14.97 -7.44
CA VAL A 109 -4.90 13.80 -6.70
C VAL A 109 -5.51 13.79 -5.32
N GLY A 110 -6.04 12.63 -4.94
CA GLY A 110 -6.45 12.31 -3.58
C GLY A 110 -5.66 11.12 -3.06
N GLN A 111 -5.03 11.25 -1.91
CA GLN A 111 -4.27 10.19 -1.25
C GLN A 111 -4.91 9.84 0.09
N ASN A 112 -4.84 8.56 0.45
CA ASN A 112 -5.42 8.00 1.66
C ASN A 112 -6.90 8.37 1.88
N LEU A 113 -7.73 8.11 0.88
CA LEU A 113 -9.13 8.56 0.85
C LEU A 113 -10.06 7.78 1.81
N LEU A 114 -9.72 6.55 2.19
CA LEU A 114 -10.60 5.69 2.99
C LEU A 114 -10.50 5.88 4.50
N LYS A 115 -9.32 6.15 5.04
CA LYS A 115 -9.10 6.38 6.47
C LYS A 115 -8.22 7.59 6.69
N ASP A 116 -8.54 8.35 7.73
CA ASP A 116 -7.84 9.61 8.02
C ASP A 116 -6.50 9.37 8.73
N ASP A 117 -6.37 8.25 9.45
CA ASP A 117 -5.18 7.87 10.21
C ASP A 117 -4.97 6.35 10.20
N HIS A 118 -3.81 5.89 9.69
CA HIS A 118 -3.28 4.56 9.96
C HIS A 118 -1.78 4.63 10.21
N ALA A 119 -1.31 3.90 11.22
CA ALA A 119 0.11 3.78 11.52
C ALA A 119 0.71 2.71 10.59
N GLU A 120 1.63 3.08 9.71
CA GLU A 120 2.29 2.11 8.80
C GLU A 120 3.46 1.38 9.48
N PHE A 121 3.93 1.87 10.65
CA PHE A 121 4.97 1.23 11.44
C PHE A 121 4.91 1.69 12.92
N ARG A 122 5.04 0.76 13.88
CA ARG A 122 5.30 1.07 15.29
C ARG A 122 6.64 0.47 15.66
N ASP A 123 7.62 1.36 15.82
CA ASP A 123 8.91 1.02 16.39
C ASP A 123 8.72 0.75 17.90
N ILE A 124 9.04 -0.48 18.33
CA ILE A 124 8.94 -0.93 19.72
C ILE A 124 9.92 -0.14 20.63
N LEU A 125 10.90 0.56 20.04
CA LEU A 125 11.90 1.36 20.75
C LEU A 125 11.57 2.87 20.86
N GLN A 126 10.38 3.32 20.46
CA GLN A 126 9.97 4.75 20.50
C GLN A 126 10.94 5.73 19.83
N SER A 127 11.82 5.28 18.93
CA SER A 127 12.84 6.13 18.28
C SER A 127 12.36 6.83 17.01
N VAL A 128 11.27 6.36 16.39
CA VAL A 128 10.70 6.98 15.19
C VAL A 128 9.20 7.13 15.36
N ASN A 129 8.73 8.38 15.29
CA ASN A 129 7.31 8.70 15.27
C ASN A 129 6.65 7.92 14.13
N SER A 130 5.71 7.03 14.48
CA SER A 130 4.76 6.43 13.54
C SER A 130 4.26 7.50 12.56
N SER A 131 4.63 7.41 11.28
CA SER A 131 4.17 8.36 10.28
C SER A 131 2.68 8.09 10.02
N LEU A 132 1.82 8.86 10.70
CA LEU A 132 0.41 8.94 10.35
C LEU A 132 0.32 9.60 8.99
N VAL A 133 0.09 8.80 7.94
CA VAL A 133 -0.17 9.34 6.61
C VAL A 133 -1.61 9.83 6.61
N LYS A 134 -1.80 11.14 6.64
CA LYS A 134 -3.15 11.73 6.64
C LYS A 134 -3.76 11.73 5.24
N ARG A 135 -5.09 11.80 5.18
CA ARG A 135 -5.80 12.11 3.94
C ARG A 135 -5.28 13.42 3.36
N SER A 136 -4.96 13.42 2.08
CA SER A 136 -4.53 14.63 1.38
C SER A 136 -5.20 14.73 0.01
N THR A 137 -5.49 15.96 -0.39
CA THR A 137 -6.00 16.25 -1.74
C THR A 137 -5.27 17.48 -2.26
N TYR A 138 -4.80 17.42 -3.50
CA TYR A 138 -4.19 18.56 -4.16
C TYR A 138 -4.50 18.57 -5.64
N ALA A 139 -4.43 19.76 -6.23
CA ALA A 139 -4.54 19.95 -7.66
C ALA A 139 -3.22 20.51 -8.21
N ARG A 140 -2.86 20.10 -9.42
CA ARG A 140 -1.71 20.59 -10.17
C ARG A 140 -2.19 21.03 -11.54
N LEU A 141 -1.87 22.26 -11.91
CA LEU A 141 -2.02 22.76 -13.26
C LEU A 141 -0.64 22.81 -13.90
N THR A 142 -0.49 22.21 -15.08
CA THR A 142 0.75 22.22 -15.85
C THR A 142 0.51 22.87 -17.20
N TRP A 143 1.35 23.84 -17.53
CA TRP A 143 1.36 24.53 -18.82
C TRP A 143 2.73 24.38 -19.46
N GLN A 144 2.77 23.83 -20.67
CA GLN A 144 3.99 23.65 -21.48
C GLN A 144 4.00 24.67 -22.64
N PHE A 145 5.14 25.32 -22.88
CA PHE A 145 5.30 26.39 -23.88
C PHE A 145 6.15 25.96 -25.07
#